data_AF-A0A1S8XVH9-F1
#
_entry.id   AF-A0A1S8XVH9-F1
#
_cell.length_a   1.000
_cell.length_b   1.000
_cell.length_c   1.000
_cell.angle_alpha   90.00
_cell.angle_beta   90.00
_cell.angle_gamma   90.00
#
_symmetry.space_group_name_H-M   'P 1'
#
loop_
_entity.id
_entity.type
_entity.pdbx_description
1 polymer ?
#
loop_
_entity_poly.entity_id
_entity_poly.type
_entity_poly.pdbx_seq_one_letter_code
_entity_poly.pdbx_strand_id
1 'polypeptide(L)'
;MGDDESDLVKDLRYLRKGAGCTPKRFAGAGAVVDAVGGRGLPVETSFERFRSAVMSLGDIPQGPALWAAYDLTGEAGGSLEGRRAAYGRSVGRKPDAVRMWEDEAVDVLALRLVSRFYAGAPTPGDFPVPHGGLLIRDLDVVCLIEDRRFVESRQRRVVISLVDAAETFQYGTYSPTELSDVSGAEATTRQLPGGTLHDLRFPRPVGVGAAHEFSFRERVPAAHRSAEAPAVDLSGQTFEAPTLTYRVGVRFVGDRPDAVWGYDKLSRIARPGEPDEGVRIVPNDAGLVSMTFHHCYGGLASGIAWRW
;
A
#
# COMPACT_ATOMS: atom_id res chain seq x y z
N MET A 1 -7.28 32.69 -21.69
CA MET A 1 -5.94 32.27 -21.26
C MET A 1 -5.85 30.81 -21.63
N GLY A 2 -5.07 30.47 -22.65
CA GLY A 2 -5.08 29.12 -23.25
C GLY A 2 -4.65 28.08 -22.23
N ASP A 3 -5.49 27.08 -22.02
CA ASP A 3 -5.26 25.98 -21.10
C ASP A 3 -4.21 25.05 -21.73
N ASP A 4 -2.94 25.21 -21.37
CA ASP A 4 -1.85 24.41 -21.94
C ASP A 4 -1.87 23.03 -21.27
N GLU A 5 -2.59 22.10 -21.91
CA GLU A 5 -2.76 20.73 -21.43
C GLU A 5 -1.41 20.05 -21.22
N SER A 6 -1.18 19.46 -20.03
CA SER A 6 0.06 18.77 -19.69
C SER A 6 0.40 17.68 -20.71
N ASP A 7 1.69 17.57 -21.09
CA ASP A 7 2.16 16.53 -22.02
C ASP A 7 1.86 15.11 -21.52
N LEU A 8 1.79 14.90 -20.19
CA LEU A 8 1.34 13.64 -19.61
C LEU A 8 -0.11 13.31 -19.99
N VAL A 9 -1.02 14.29 -19.89
CA VAL A 9 -2.44 14.10 -20.21
C VAL A 9 -2.61 13.89 -21.73
N LYS A 10 -1.86 14.63 -22.55
CA LYS A 10 -1.83 14.43 -24.02
C LYS A 10 -1.42 12.99 -24.37
N ASP A 11 -0.37 12.48 -23.74
CA ASP A 11 0.12 11.12 -23.94
C ASP A 11 -0.90 10.07 -23.49
N LEU A 12 -1.52 10.24 -22.31
CA LEU A 12 -2.58 9.35 -21.83
C LEU A 12 -3.77 9.30 -22.81
N ARG A 13 -4.21 10.46 -23.30
CA ARG A 13 -5.26 10.54 -24.33
C ARG A 13 -4.83 9.95 -25.67
N TYR A 14 -3.56 10.01 -26.02
CA TYR A 14 -3.01 9.35 -27.19
C TYR A 14 -3.07 7.83 -27.05
N LEU A 15 -2.78 7.27 -25.87
CA LEU A 15 -2.72 5.83 -25.65
C LEU A 15 -4.07 5.11 -25.81
N ARG A 16 -5.21 5.77 -25.56
CA ARG A 16 -6.53 5.17 -25.86
C ARG A 16 -6.89 5.14 -27.35
N LYS A 17 -6.24 5.91 -28.21
CA LYS A 17 -6.64 6.05 -29.62
C LYS A 17 -6.29 4.81 -30.45
N GLY A 18 -6.96 4.65 -31.59
CA GLY A 18 -6.69 3.58 -32.55
C GLY A 18 -6.83 2.21 -31.90
N ALA A 19 -5.78 1.39 -32.02
CA ALA A 19 -5.70 0.03 -31.48
C ALA A 19 -5.60 -0.05 -29.93
N GLY A 20 -5.63 1.08 -29.22
CA GLY A 20 -5.44 1.12 -27.77
C GLY A 20 -3.96 1.24 -27.39
N CYS A 21 -3.65 0.88 -26.15
CA CYS A 21 -2.34 1.02 -25.55
C CYS A 21 -1.55 -0.28 -25.78
N THR A 22 -0.80 -0.30 -26.88
CA THR A 22 0.15 -1.39 -27.18
C THR A 22 1.55 -1.03 -26.69
N PRO A 23 2.45 -2.00 -26.45
CA PRO A 23 3.84 -1.72 -26.04
C PRO A 23 4.55 -0.73 -26.98
N LYS A 24 4.32 -0.86 -28.30
CA LYS A 24 4.89 0.06 -29.31
C LYS A 24 4.36 1.49 -29.16
N ARG A 25 3.07 1.67 -28.89
CA ARG A 25 2.47 3.01 -28.71
C ARG A 25 2.88 3.61 -27.37
N PHE A 26 2.92 2.80 -26.32
CA PHE A 26 3.43 3.17 -25.01
C PHE A 26 4.87 3.67 -25.07
N ALA A 27 5.77 2.96 -25.77
CA ALA A 27 7.15 3.41 -25.93
C ALA A 27 7.30 4.79 -26.60
N GLY A 28 6.30 5.21 -27.38
CA GLY A 28 6.23 6.53 -28.00
C GLY A 28 5.60 7.63 -27.13
N ALA A 29 4.97 7.28 -25.99
CA ALA A 29 4.34 8.21 -25.06
C ALA A 29 5.36 8.64 -23.99
N GLY A 30 6.25 9.57 -24.37
CA GLY A 30 7.42 9.95 -23.58
C GLY A 30 7.10 10.39 -22.15
N ALA A 31 6.10 11.25 -21.95
CA ALA A 31 5.75 11.76 -20.63
C ALA A 31 5.17 10.66 -19.72
N VAL A 32 4.41 9.72 -20.29
CA VAL A 32 3.92 8.55 -19.55
C VAL A 32 5.07 7.60 -19.19
N VAL A 33 5.98 7.32 -20.13
CA VAL A 33 7.18 6.49 -19.88
C VAL A 33 8.03 7.10 -18.77
N ASP A 34 8.21 8.42 -18.80
CA ASP A 34 8.96 9.14 -17.78
C ASP A 34 8.28 9.05 -16.41
N ALA A 35 6.95 9.20 -16.34
CA ALA A 35 6.19 9.07 -15.10
C ALA A 35 6.25 7.66 -14.47
N VAL A 36 6.42 6.61 -15.29
CA VAL A 36 6.54 5.21 -14.81
C VAL A 36 7.97 4.68 -14.77
N GLY A 37 8.96 5.58 -14.75
CA GLY A 37 10.33 5.29 -14.31
C GLY A 37 11.42 5.67 -15.30
N GLY A 38 11.05 6.25 -16.44
CA GLY A 38 12.00 6.79 -17.40
C GLY A 38 12.41 5.80 -18.49
N ARG A 39 13.00 6.36 -19.54
CA ARG A 39 13.45 5.66 -20.76
C ARG A 39 14.64 4.70 -20.54
N GLY A 40 15.22 4.69 -19.35
CA GLY A 40 16.33 3.78 -18.99
C GLY A 40 15.89 2.36 -18.61
N LEU A 41 14.58 2.14 -18.43
CA LEU A 41 14.02 0.82 -18.10
C LEU A 41 13.62 0.05 -19.38
N PRO A 42 13.67 -1.29 -19.35
CA PRO A 42 13.05 -2.11 -20.39
C PRO A 42 11.58 -1.74 -20.59
N VAL A 43 11.13 -1.71 -21.85
CA VAL A 43 9.77 -1.30 -22.21
C VAL A 43 8.73 -2.16 -21.50
N GLU A 44 8.99 -3.47 -21.37
CA GLU A 44 8.13 -4.44 -20.73
C GLU A 44 7.90 -4.08 -19.25
N THR A 45 8.97 -3.74 -18.53
CA THR A 45 8.90 -3.33 -17.11
C THR A 45 8.11 -2.05 -16.93
N SER A 46 8.40 -1.03 -17.75
CA SER A 46 7.67 0.24 -17.70
C SER A 46 6.20 0.09 -18.10
N PHE A 47 5.91 -0.80 -19.06
CA PHE A 47 4.56 -1.11 -19.50
C PHE A 47 3.75 -1.82 -18.41
N GLU A 48 4.35 -2.77 -17.67
CA GLU A 48 3.68 -3.42 -16.54
C GLU A 48 3.41 -2.45 -15.38
N ARG A 49 4.31 -1.50 -15.11
CA ARG A 49 4.05 -0.43 -14.14
C ARG A 49 2.89 0.46 -14.57
N PHE A 50 2.85 0.82 -15.85
CA PHE A 50 1.73 1.57 -16.40
C PHE A 50 0.42 0.78 -16.32
N ARG A 51 0.44 -0.51 -16.64
CA ARG A 51 -0.71 -1.42 -16.49
C ARG A 51 -1.20 -1.42 -15.05
N SER A 52 -0.32 -1.56 -14.07
CA SER A 52 -0.67 -1.48 -12.65
C SER A 52 -1.32 -0.15 -12.28
N ALA A 53 -0.78 0.98 -12.77
CA ALA A 53 -1.38 2.30 -12.56
C ALA A 53 -2.81 2.38 -13.14
N VAL A 54 -3.03 1.86 -14.35
CA VAL A 54 -4.36 1.81 -14.97
C VAL A 54 -5.31 0.92 -14.18
N MET A 55 -4.88 -0.29 -13.81
CA MET A 55 -5.69 -1.24 -13.03
C MET A 55 -6.03 -0.73 -11.64
N SER A 56 -5.24 0.18 -11.09
CA SER A 56 -5.57 0.80 -9.80
C SER A 56 -6.91 1.56 -9.86
N LEU A 57 -7.33 2.09 -11.02
CA LEU A 57 -8.55 2.89 -11.19
C LEU A 57 -9.86 2.12 -10.93
N GLY A 58 -9.79 0.83 -10.60
CA GLY A 58 -10.97 -0.01 -10.33
C GLY A 58 -11.74 0.40 -9.08
N ASP A 59 -11.16 1.28 -8.27
CA ASP A 59 -11.78 1.91 -7.11
C ASP A 59 -12.66 3.13 -7.46
N ILE A 60 -12.66 3.61 -8.71
CA ILE A 60 -13.54 4.68 -9.17
C ILE A 60 -14.54 4.19 -10.24
N PRO A 61 -15.78 4.71 -10.27
CA PRO A 61 -16.80 4.27 -11.23
C PRO A 61 -16.39 4.38 -12.71
N GLN A 62 -15.57 5.37 -13.04
CA GLN A 62 -15.13 5.67 -14.41
C GLN A 62 -13.97 4.78 -14.88
N GLY A 63 -13.23 4.14 -13.96
CA GLY A 63 -12.02 3.37 -14.26
C GLY A 63 -12.21 2.28 -15.32
N PRO A 64 -13.25 1.44 -15.23
CA PRO A 64 -13.49 0.39 -16.21
C PRO A 64 -13.74 0.89 -17.65
N ALA A 65 -14.23 2.12 -17.83
CA ALA A 65 -14.36 2.73 -19.15
C ALA A 65 -12.99 2.97 -19.80
N LEU A 66 -12.03 3.47 -19.01
CA LEU A 66 -10.67 3.70 -19.48
C LEU A 66 -9.92 2.39 -19.72
N TRP A 67 -10.18 1.35 -18.92
CA TRP A 67 -9.64 0.00 -19.16
C TRP A 67 -10.05 -0.54 -20.53
N ALA A 68 -11.35 -0.45 -20.86
CA ALA A 68 -11.87 -0.85 -22.16
C ALA A 68 -11.28 0.00 -23.30
N ALA A 69 -11.08 1.29 -23.09
CA ALA A 69 -10.50 2.17 -24.09
C ALA A 69 -9.02 1.86 -24.39
N TYR A 70 -8.25 1.52 -23.35
CA TYR A 70 -6.82 1.19 -23.46
C TYR A 70 -6.56 -0.22 -23.98
N ASP A 71 -7.43 -1.20 -23.75
CA ASP A 71 -7.27 -2.57 -24.26
C ASP A 71 -5.85 -3.13 -24.02
N LEU A 72 -5.40 -3.12 -22.77
CA LEU A 72 -4.03 -3.48 -22.39
C LEU A 72 -3.68 -4.96 -22.65
N THR A 73 -4.66 -5.81 -22.96
CA THR A 73 -4.46 -7.20 -23.39
C THR A 73 -4.38 -7.33 -24.92
N GLY A 74 -4.85 -6.32 -25.67
CA GLY A 74 -4.94 -6.34 -27.13
C GLY A 74 -5.98 -7.32 -27.68
N GLU A 75 -6.83 -7.87 -26.81
CA GLU A 75 -7.81 -8.90 -27.18
C GLU A 75 -9.04 -8.30 -27.86
N ALA A 76 -9.41 -7.05 -27.52
CA ALA A 76 -10.56 -6.39 -28.14
C ALA A 76 -10.20 -5.86 -29.54
N GLY A 77 -9.00 -5.31 -29.70
CA GLY A 77 -8.52 -4.69 -30.94
C GLY A 77 -9.41 -3.54 -31.43
N GLY A 78 -9.30 -3.23 -32.72
CA GLY A 78 -10.20 -2.30 -33.41
C GLY A 78 -10.01 -0.81 -33.07
N SER A 79 -11.03 0.00 -33.37
CA SER A 79 -11.01 1.46 -33.15
C SER A 79 -11.49 1.82 -31.75
N LEU A 80 -11.08 2.99 -31.26
CA LEU A 80 -11.57 3.56 -30.00
C LEU A 80 -13.10 3.68 -29.97
N GLU A 81 -13.71 4.06 -31.09
CA GLU A 81 -15.17 4.14 -31.22
C GLU A 81 -15.83 2.76 -31.09
N GLY A 82 -15.23 1.71 -31.67
CA GLY A 82 -15.68 0.34 -31.53
C GLY A 82 -15.65 -0.13 -30.07
N ARG A 83 -14.54 0.15 -29.36
CA ARG A 83 -14.41 -0.20 -27.94
C ARG A 83 -15.37 0.59 -27.04
N ARG A 84 -15.56 1.89 -27.29
CA ARG A 84 -16.59 2.71 -26.62
C ARG A 84 -17.99 2.18 -26.83
N ALA A 85 -18.34 1.78 -28.06
CA ALA A 85 -19.64 1.22 -28.36
C ALA A 85 -19.84 -0.16 -27.69
N ALA A 86 -18.81 -1.00 -27.67
CA ALA A 86 -18.85 -2.30 -27.01
C ALA A 86 -19.04 -2.17 -25.49
N TYR A 87 -18.21 -1.35 -24.82
CA TYR A 87 -18.34 -1.09 -23.40
C TYR A 87 -19.65 -0.37 -23.07
N GLY A 88 -20.04 0.63 -23.87
CA GLY A 88 -21.32 1.32 -23.71
C GLY A 88 -22.51 0.35 -23.74
N ARG A 89 -22.51 -0.65 -24.63
CA ARG A 89 -23.54 -1.70 -24.64
C ARG A 89 -23.53 -2.55 -23.37
N SER A 90 -22.36 -2.91 -22.83
CA SER A 90 -22.29 -3.75 -21.63
C SER A 90 -22.78 -3.04 -20.36
N VAL A 91 -22.71 -1.70 -20.32
CA VAL A 91 -23.16 -0.89 -19.15
C VAL A 91 -24.41 -0.04 -19.42
N GLY A 92 -25.07 -0.22 -20.57
CA GLY A 92 -26.28 0.52 -20.92
C GLY A 92 -26.07 2.04 -21.10
N ARG A 93 -24.91 2.46 -21.60
CA ARG A 93 -24.54 3.87 -21.80
C ARG A 93 -24.24 4.19 -23.27
N LYS A 94 -24.53 5.44 -23.66
CA LYS A 94 -24.18 5.95 -24.99
C LYS A 94 -22.67 6.19 -25.10
N PRO A 95 -22.07 6.06 -26.31
CA PRO A 95 -20.63 6.30 -26.51
C PRO A 95 -20.13 7.65 -26.00
N ASP A 96 -20.93 8.72 -26.10
CA ASP A 96 -20.54 10.05 -25.60
C ASP A 96 -20.40 10.11 -24.07
N ALA A 97 -21.25 9.38 -23.35
CA ALA A 97 -21.15 9.28 -21.89
C ALA A 97 -19.91 8.48 -21.48
N VAL A 98 -19.59 7.41 -22.22
CA VAL A 98 -18.35 6.63 -22.01
C VAL A 98 -17.12 7.50 -22.25
N ARG A 99 -17.12 8.33 -23.30
CA ARG A 99 -16.03 9.29 -23.55
C ARG A 99 -15.80 10.23 -22.36
N MET A 100 -16.86 10.78 -21.77
CA MET A 100 -16.75 11.68 -20.63
C MET A 100 -16.13 10.98 -19.40
N TRP A 101 -16.55 9.74 -19.13
CA TRP A 101 -15.93 8.93 -18.07
C TRP A 101 -14.46 8.62 -18.33
N GLU A 102 -14.09 8.32 -19.57
CA GLU A 102 -12.68 8.14 -19.92
C GLU A 102 -11.87 9.41 -19.67
N ASP A 103 -12.41 10.60 -19.98
CA ASP A 103 -11.72 11.88 -19.76
C ASP A 103 -11.49 12.12 -18.26
N GLU A 104 -12.52 11.91 -17.43
CA GLU A 104 -12.39 11.99 -15.96
C GLU A 104 -11.38 10.97 -15.42
N ALA A 105 -11.41 9.73 -15.92
CA ALA A 105 -10.48 8.69 -15.50
C ALA A 105 -9.03 8.97 -15.93
N VAL A 106 -8.82 9.65 -17.07
CA VAL A 106 -7.48 10.08 -17.51
C VAL A 106 -6.89 11.09 -16.53
N ASP A 107 -7.68 12.04 -16.04
CA ASP A 107 -7.20 13.04 -15.09
C ASP A 107 -6.82 12.40 -13.75
N VAL A 108 -7.62 11.44 -13.26
CA VAL A 108 -7.29 10.66 -12.07
C VAL A 108 -6.05 9.79 -12.29
N LEU A 109 -5.88 9.20 -13.47
CA LEU A 109 -4.69 8.42 -13.80
C LEU A 109 -3.43 9.27 -13.84
N ALA A 110 -3.51 10.48 -14.41
CA ALA A 110 -2.42 11.44 -14.40
C ALA A 110 -2.00 11.77 -12.96
N LEU A 111 -2.96 12.00 -12.07
CA LEU A 111 -2.70 12.23 -10.65
C LEU A 111 -1.99 11.04 -10.01
N ARG A 112 -2.41 9.79 -10.27
CA ARG A 112 -1.77 8.58 -9.72
C ARG A 112 -0.35 8.37 -10.19
N LEU A 113 -0.10 8.67 -11.47
CA LEU A 113 1.24 8.56 -12.06
C LEU A 113 2.19 9.58 -11.43
N VAL A 114 1.75 10.82 -11.28
CA VAL A 114 2.53 11.88 -10.65
C VAL A 114 2.74 11.63 -9.16
N SER A 115 1.68 11.21 -8.44
CA SER A 115 1.73 10.93 -7.01
C SER A 115 2.38 9.58 -6.66
N ARG A 116 2.63 8.74 -7.66
CA ARG A 116 3.17 7.37 -7.53
C ARG A 116 2.29 6.46 -6.66
N PHE A 117 0.99 6.74 -6.62
CA PHE A 117 0.02 6.03 -5.79
C PHE A 117 -0.57 4.82 -6.53
N TYR A 118 0.29 3.84 -6.82
CA TYR A 118 -0.07 2.55 -7.43
C TYR A 118 1.02 1.50 -7.15
N ALA A 119 0.68 0.22 -7.26
CA ALA A 119 1.63 -0.86 -7.00
C ALA A 119 2.76 -0.88 -8.05
N GLY A 120 4.01 -0.95 -7.60
CA GLY A 120 5.16 -0.98 -8.50
C GLY A 120 5.54 0.37 -9.11
N ALA A 121 4.99 1.49 -8.61
CA ALA A 121 5.42 2.82 -9.01
C ALA A 121 6.95 2.98 -8.88
N PRO A 122 7.60 3.71 -9.80
CA PRO A 122 9.04 3.95 -9.72
C PRO A 122 9.33 4.62 -8.40
N THR A 123 10.36 4.16 -7.70
CA THR A 123 10.87 4.94 -6.59
C THR A 123 11.62 6.14 -7.16
N PRO A 124 11.39 7.37 -6.69
CA PRO A 124 12.20 8.50 -7.15
C PRO A 124 13.67 8.20 -6.86
N GLY A 125 14.59 8.56 -7.77
CA GLY A 125 16.02 8.25 -7.63
C GLY A 125 16.64 8.76 -6.33
N ASP A 126 16.01 9.77 -5.71
CA ASP A 126 16.40 10.38 -4.44
C ASP A 126 15.42 10.08 -3.29
N PHE A 127 14.39 9.25 -3.53
CA PHE A 127 13.51 8.82 -2.45
C PHE A 127 14.10 7.59 -1.79
N PRO A 128 14.29 7.60 -0.46
CA PRO A 128 14.57 6.36 0.25
C PRO A 128 13.42 5.41 -0.04
N VAL A 129 13.69 4.32 -0.77
CA VAL A 129 12.69 3.27 -0.92
C VAL A 129 12.42 2.75 0.49
N PRO A 130 11.18 2.85 1.01
CA PRO A 130 10.91 2.41 2.37
C PRO A 130 11.40 0.97 2.51
N HIS A 131 12.20 0.73 3.55
CA HIS A 131 12.77 -0.58 3.83
C HIS A 131 13.67 -1.15 2.71
N GLY A 132 14.36 -0.33 1.93
CA GLY A 132 15.44 -0.80 1.04
C GLY A 132 14.99 -1.50 -0.24
N GLY A 133 13.77 -1.23 -0.73
CA GLY A 133 13.28 -1.84 -1.97
C GLY A 133 12.47 -3.11 -1.77
N LEU A 134 11.85 -3.27 -0.60
CA LEU A 134 11.12 -4.46 -0.21
C LEU A 134 9.60 -4.23 -0.27
N LEU A 135 8.87 -5.18 -0.84
CA LEU A 135 7.42 -5.31 -0.68
C LEU A 135 7.13 -6.28 0.46
N ILE A 136 6.16 -5.97 1.31
CA ILE A 136 5.72 -6.90 2.36
C ILE A 136 4.62 -7.79 1.78
N ARG A 137 4.88 -9.09 1.66
CA ARG A 137 3.85 -10.06 1.22
C ARG A 137 2.89 -10.36 2.36
N ASP A 138 3.44 -10.71 3.51
CA ASP A 138 2.69 -11.04 4.73
C ASP A 138 3.27 -10.27 5.92
N LEU A 139 2.41 -9.60 6.67
CA LEU A 139 2.70 -9.08 8.00
C LEU A 139 1.69 -9.66 8.98
N ASP A 140 2.15 -10.42 9.95
CA ASP A 140 1.33 -10.91 11.06
C ASP A 140 1.82 -10.27 12.36
N VAL A 141 0.93 -9.60 13.08
CA VAL A 141 1.21 -8.94 14.36
C VAL A 141 0.23 -9.43 15.40
N VAL A 142 0.71 -9.88 16.55
CA VAL A 142 -0.12 -10.16 17.73
C VAL A 142 0.38 -9.30 18.88
N CYS A 143 -0.48 -8.42 19.37
CA CYS A 143 -0.24 -7.55 20.51
C CYS A 143 -0.86 -8.14 21.77
N LEU A 144 -0.12 -8.12 22.88
CA LEU A 144 -0.61 -8.48 24.20
C LEU A 144 -0.83 -7.23 25.05
N ILE A 145 -2.06 -7.06 25.52
CA ILE A 145 -2.47 -6.04 26.47
C ILE A 145 -2.88 -6.74 27.77
N GLU A 146 -2.28 -6.35 28.88
CA GLU A 146 -2.57 -6.87 30.21
C GLU A 146 -2.91 -5.69 31.13
N ASP A 147 -4.06 -5.75 31.80
CA ASP A 147 -4.53 -4.71 32.72
C ASP A 147 -4.36 -3.29 32.15
N ARG A 148 -4.90 -3.13 30.92
CA ARG A 148 -4.88 -1.89 30.13
C ARG A 148 -3.53 -1.42 29.64
N ARG A 149 -2.49 -2.25 29.73
CA ARG A 149 -1.12 -1.88 29.36
C ARG A 149 -0.54 -2.78 28.29
N PHE A 150 0.18 -2.17 27.35
CA PHE A 150 0.99 -2.90 26.38
C PHE A 150 2.09 -3.71 27.09
N VAL A 151 2.13 -5.01 26.83
CA VAL A 151 3.17 -5.91 27.34
C VAL A 151 4.22 -6.18 26.27
N GLU A 152 3.77 -6.69 25.11
CA GLU A 152 4.62 -7.04 23.99
C GLU A 152 3.83 -7.14 22.68
N SER A 153 4.55 -7.10 21.56
CA SER A 153 4.06 -7.56 20.27
C SER A 153 4.94 -8.68 19.73
N ARG A 154 4.35 -9.61 19.00
CA ARG A 154 5.07 -10.61 18.20
C ARG A 154 4.77 -10.36 16.75
N GLN A 155 5.81 -10.21 15.95
CA GLN A 155 5.69 -9.87 14.55
C GLN A 155 6.39 -10.94 13.69
N ARG A 156 5.72 -11.33 12.61
CA ARG A 156 6.27 -12.15 11.53
C ARG A 156 6.08 -11.42 10.22
N ARG A 157 7.13 -11.34 9.42
CA ARG A 157 7.14 -10.63 8.14
C ARG A 157 7.69 -11.55 7.07
N VAL A 158 7.00 -11.60 5.94
CA VAL A 158 7.54 -12.13 4.69
C VAL A 158 7.65 -10.98 3.71
N VAL A 159 8.88 -10.68 3.28
CA VAL A 159 9.19 -9.61 2.33
C VAL A 159 9.63 -10.19 1.00
N ILE A 160 9.41 -9.45 -0.09
CA ILE A 160 9.90 -9.76 -1.43
C ILE A 160 10.80 -8.61 -1.87
N SER A 161 12.01 -8.93 -2.34
CA SER A 161 12.90 -7.90 -2.87
C SER A 161 12.48 -7.44 -4.26
N LEU A 162 12.44 -6.13 -4.45
CA LEU A 162 12.22 -5.48 -5.75
C LEU A 162 13.53 -4.97 -6.37
N VAL A 163 14.64 -5.11 -5.65
CA VAL A 163 15.98 -4.70 -6.05
C VAL A 163 16.94 -5.88 -6.00
N ASP A 164 18.04 -5.78 -6.73
CA ASP A 164 19.09 -6.78 -6.65
C ASP A 164 19.90 -6.58 -5.37
N ALA A 165 20.11 -7.66 -4.62
CA ALA A 165 20.85 -7.68 -3.35
C ALA A 165 20.33 -6.76 -2.22
N ALA A 166 19.03 -6.85 -1.85
CA ALA A 166 18.53 -6.19 -0.65
C ALA A 166 19.14 -6.80 0.62
N GLU A 167 19.82 -6.00 1.45
CA GLU A 167 20.56 -6.52 2.61
C GLU A 167 19.85 -6.34 3.95
N THR A 168 18.95 -5.35 4.05
CA THR A 168 18.35 -4.95 5.32
C THR A 168 16.88 -4.54 5.17
N PHE A 169 16.12 -4.68 6.25
CA PHE A 169 14.78 -4.11 6.43
C PHE A 169 14.80 -3.14 7.61
N GLN A 170 14.34 -1.91 7.40
CA GLN A 170 14.26 -0.92 8.48
C GLN A 170 12.86 -0.91 9.09
N TYR A 171 12.74 -0.86 10.41
CA TYR A 171 11.46 -0.83 11.10
C TYR A 171 11.50 0.25 12.18
N GLY A 172 10.58 1.21 12.12
CA GLY A 172 10.53 2.34 13.04
C GLY A 172 9.32 2.31 13.98
N THR A 173 9.52 2.74 15.21
CA THR A 173 8.47 2.92 16.23
C THR A 173 8.50 4.34 16.77
N TYR A 174 7.35 4.86 17.23
CA TYR A 174 7.25 6.21 17.82
C TYR A 174 7.48 6.24 19.34
N SER A 175 7.79 5.08 19.93
CA SER A 175 8.06 4.91 21.35
C SER A 175 9.35 4.11 21.51
N PRO A 176 10.12 4.31 22.59
CA PRO A 176 11.26 3.47 22.88
C PRO A 176 10.87 1.99 22.92
N THR A 177 11.43 1.19 22.01
CA THR A 177 11.20 -0.25 21.93
C THR A 177 12.50 -1.03 21.83
N GLU A 178 12.44 -2.29 22.25
CA GLU A 178 13.52 -3.26 22.13
C GLU A 178 13.02 -4.52 21.42
N LEU A 179 13.88 -5.10 20.58
CA LEU A 179 13.62 -6.36 19.91
C LEU A 179 14.34 -7.50 20.61
N SER A 180 13.66 -8.64 20.70
CA SER A 180 14.15 -9.91 21.26
C SER A 180 13.60 -11.06 20.42
N ASP A 181 14.07 -12.29 20.66
CA ASP A 181 13.65 -13.49 19.92
C ASP A 181 13.72 -13.31 18.39
N VAL A 182 14.72 -12.57 17.90
CA VAL A 182 14.84 -12.26 16.47
C VAL A 182 15.27 -13.51 15.71
N SER A 183 14.52 -13.84 14.66
CA SER A 183 14.78 -14.99 13.79
C SER A 183 14.69 -14.59 12.33
N GLY A 184 15.54 -15.16 11.48
CA GLY A 184 15.64 -14.83 10.07
C GLY A 184 16.39 -13.52 9.76
N ALA A 185 16.82 -12.76 10.76
CA ALA A 185 17.62 -11.56 10.60
C ALA A 185 18.47 -11.29 11.85
N GLU A 186 19.46 -10.40 11.72
CA GLU A 186 20.17 -9.82 12.85
C GLU A 186 19.67 -8.39 13.07
N ALA A 187 19.27 -8.06 14.30
CA ALA A 187 18.73 -6.75 14.64
C ALA A 187 19.80 -5.85 15.25
N THR A 188 19.90 -4.62 14.74
CA THR A 188 20.54 -3.51 15.45
C THR A 188 19.51 -2.42 15.72
N THR A 189 19.64 -1.74 16.85
CA THR A 189 18.65 -0.76 17.31
C THR A 189 19.32 0.58 17.56
N ARG A 190 18.72 1.66 17.06
CA ARG A 190 19.18 3.04 17.22
C ARG A 190 18.04 3.88 17.80
N GLN A 191 18.32 4.55 18.91
CA GLN A 191 17.39 5.52 19.49
C GLN A 191 17.51 6.86 18.77
N LEU A 192 16.38 7.44 18.39
CA LEU A 192 16.27 8.72 17.71
C LEU A 192 15.37 9.67 18.53
N PRO A 193 15.46 11.00 18.37
CA PRO A 193 14.64 11.95 19.12
C PRO A 193 13.11 11.75 18.99
N GLY A 194 12.65 11.08 17.92
CA GLY A 194 11.24 10.81 17.65
C GLY A 194 10.79 9.36 17.82
N GLY A 195 11.66 8.48 18.35
CA GLY A 195 11.34 7.05 18.53
C GLY A 195 12.53 6.12 18.33
N THR A 196 12.28 4.86 18.04
CA THR A 196 13.33 3.86 17.82
C THR A 196 13.35 3.40 16.37
N LEU A 197 14.55 3.26 15.81
CA LEU A 197 14.78 2.65 14.51
C LEU A 197 15.50 1.31 14.69
N HIS A 198 14.94 0.26 14.10
CA HIS A 198 15.49 -1.09 14.09
C HIS A 198 15.95 -1.42 12.67
N ASP A 199 17.22 -1.80 12.52
CA ASP A 199 17.79 -2.25 11.26
C ASP A 199 17.92 -3.79 11.33
N LEU A 200 17.13 -4.51 10.54
CA LEU A 200 17.10 -5.97 10.46
C LEU A 200 17.91 -6.43 9.25
N ARG A 201 19.15 -6.88 9.48
CA ARG A 201 20.06 -7.35 8.44
C ARG A 201 19.79 -8.81 8.12
N PHE A 202 19.63 -9.11 6.83
CA PHE A 202 19.43 -10.48 6.37
C PHE A 202 20.76 -11.26 6.38
N PRO A 203 20.72 -12.59 6.62
CA PRO A 203 21.93 -13.41 6.60
C PRO A 203 22.67 -13.40 5.26
N ARG A 204 21.92 -13.19 4.17
CA ARG A 204 22.42 -13.03 2.80
C ARG A 204 21.57 -11.98 2.08
N PRO A 205 22.15 -11.22 1.12
CA PRO A 205 21.37 -10.32 0.30
C PRO A 205 20.26 -11.05 -0.45
N VAL A 206 19.08 -10.45 -0.50
CA VAL A 206 17.88 -11.01 -1.13
C VAL A 206 17.79 -10.47 -2.56
N GLY A 207 17.87 -11.38 -3.54
CA GLY A 207 17.79 -11.02 -4.96
C GLY A 207 16.37 -10.65 -5.40
N VAL A 208 16.26 -10.01 -6.57
CA VAL A 208 14.98 -9.57 -7.14
C VAL A 208 13.96 -10.72 -7.19
N GLY A 209 12.75 -10.47 -6.71
CA GLY A 209 11.63 -11.43 -6.69
C GLY A 209 11.75 -12.52 -5.62
N ALA A 210 12.89 -12.65 -4.95
CA ALA A 210 13.05 -13.62 -3.87
C ALA A 210 12.33 -13.14 -2.61
N ALA A 211 11.72 -14.10 -1.90
CA ALA A 211 11.07 -13.86 -0.62
C ALA A 211 12.04 -14.17 0.53
N HIS A 212 11.92 -13.39 1.60
CA HIS A 212 12.64 -13.62 2.86
C HIS A 212 11.71 -13.47 4.04
N GLU A 213 11.82 -14.38 5.01
CA GLU A 213 11.00 -14.38 6.21
C GLU A 213 11.83 -14.07 7.45
N PHE A 214 11.28 -13.23 8.32
CA PHE A 214 11.86 -12.93 9.62
C PHE A 214 10.77 -12.67 10.66
N SER A 215 11.12 -12.82 11.93
CA SER A 215 10.22 -12.57 13.05
C SER A 215 10.98 -12.03 14.26
N PHE A 216 10.25 -11.36 15.15
CA PHE A 216 10.80 -10.83 16.38
C PHE A 216 9.68 -10.60 17.40
N ARG A 217 10.10 -10.51 18.67
CA ARG A 217 9.30 -10.00 19.78
C ARG A 217 9.74 -8.58 20.07
N GLU A 218 8.78 -7.70 20.27
CA GLU A 218 8.98 -6.28 20.57
C GLU A 218 8.36 -5.92 21.92
N ARG A 219 9.07 -5.12 22.71
CA ARG A 219 8.62 -4.66 24.03
C ARG A 219 8.98 -3.20 24.25
N VAL A 220 8.20 -2.51 25.09
CA VAL A 220 8.57 -1.20 25.64
C VAL A 220 9.38 -1.44 26.93
N PRO A 221 10.61 -0.90 27.03
CA PRO A 221 11.43 -1.03 28.23
C PRO A 221 10.71 -0.47 29.45
N ALA A 222 10.92 -1.08 30.62
CA ALA A 222 10.20 -0.73 31.84
C ALA A 222 10.30 0.77 32.19
N ALA A 223 11.45 1.39 31.95
CA ALA A 223 11.70 2.82 32.19
C ALA A 223 10.84 3.76 31.31
N HIS A 224 10.27 3.26 30.21
CA HIS A 224 9.49 4.03 29.24
C HIS A 224 8.01 3.66 29.23
N ARG A 225 7.57 2.77 30.13
CA ARG A 225 6.15 2.41 30.25
C ARG A 225 5.38 3.57 30.87
N SER A 226 4.28 3.98 30.23
CA SER A 226 3.37 4.97 30.80
C SER A 226 2.78 4.45 32.12
N ALA A 227 2.69 5.33 33.12
CA ALA A 227 2.01 5.03 34.37
C ALA A 227 0.49 4.87 34.16
N GLU A 228 -0.08 5.67 33.25
CA GLU A 228 -1.51 5.71 32.94
C GLU A 228 -1.80 5.12 31.56
N ALA A 229 -2.83 4.29 31.50
CA ALA A 229 -3.38 3.77 30.25
C ALA A 229 -4.31 4.83 29.62
N PRO A 230 -4.18 5.14 28.32
CA PRO A 230 -5.07 6.08 27.67
C PRO A 230 -6.51 5.56 27.65
N ALA A 231 -7.50 6.45 27.57
CA ALA A 231 -8.91 6.06 27.48
C ALA A 231 -9.23 5.31 26.17
N VAL A 232 -8.55 5.68 25.09
CA VAL A 232 -8.61 5.05 23.77
C VAL A 232 -7.19 4.65 23.37
N ASP A 233 -7.03 3.44 22.86
CA ASP A 233 -5.74 2.89 22.43
C ASP A 233 -5.90 2.08 21.14
N LEU A 234 -4.77 1.72 20.52
CA LEU A 234 -4.76 1.04 19.23
C LEU A 234 -3.55 0.13 19.01
N SER A 235 -3.72 -0.85 18.13
CA SER A 235 -2.66 -1.67 17.55
C SER A 235 -2.81 -1.65 16.04
N GLY A 236 -1.84 -1.03 15.36
CA GLY A 236 -1.83 -0.91 13.90
C GLY A 236 -0.56 -0.27 13.38
N GLN A 237 -0.38 -0.28 12.06
CA GLN A 237 0.81 0.25 11.40
C GLN A 237 0.43 1.22 10.28
N THR A 238 1.31 2.19 10.05
CA THR A 238 1.32 3.01 8.84
C THR A 238 2.13 2.30 7.76
N PHE A 239 1.57 2.16 6.55
CA PHE A 239 2.18 1.36 5.49
C PHE A 239 2.87 2.24 4.44
N GLU A 240 4.12 2.60 4.71
CA GLU A 240 4.98 3.30 3.75
C GLU A 240 5.40 2.37 2.60
N ALA A 241 5.73 1.11 2.90
CA ALA A 241 5.90 0.07 1.90
C ALA A 241 4.59 -0.64 1.57
N PRO A 242 4.35 -1.00 0.29
CA PRO A 242 3.22 -1.82 -0.09
C PRO A 242 3.21 -3.15 0.66
N THR A 243 2.06 -3.48 1.23
CA THR A 243 1.81 -4.71 1.99
C THR A 243 0.61 -5.44 1.42
N LEU A 244 0.80 -6.67 0.94
CA LEU A 244 -0.29 -7.43 0.30
C LEU A 244 -1.30 -7.95 1.32
N THR A 245 -0.82 -8.54 2.42
CA THR A 245 -1.66 -9.02 3.50
C THR A 245 -1.13 -8.57 4.85
N TYR A 246 -1.98 -7.92 5.63
CA TYR A 246 -1.72 -7.55 7.01
C TYR A 246 -2.73 -8.22 7.93
N ARG A 247 -2.24 -9.06 8.87
CA ARG A 247 -3.03 -9.64 9.93
C ARG A 247 -2.61 -9.03 11.26
N VAL A 248 -3.59 -8.56 12.01
CA VAL A 248 -3.37 -8.01 13.34
C VAL A 248 -4.29 -8.68 14.33
N GLY A 249 -3.74 -9.05 15.47
CA GLY A 249 -4.49 -9.53 16.62
C GLY A 249 -4.14 -8.75 17.87
N VAL A 250 -5.12 -8.53 18.72
CA VAL A 250 -4.93 -7.95 20.06
C VAL A 250 -5.53 -8.91 21.07
N ARG A 251 -4.71 -9.33 22.03
CA ARG A 251 -5.13 -10.19 23.14
C ARG A 251 -5.22 -9.36 24.41
N PHE A 252 -6.40 -9.32 25.01
CA PHE A 252 -6.67 -8.68 26.29
C PHE A 252 -6.61 -9.71 27.42
N VAL A 253 -5.82 -9.43 28.45
CA VAL A 253 -5.70 -10.21 29.69
C VAL A 253 -6.06 -9.32 30.87
N GLY A 254 -6.93 -9.82 31.76
CA GLY A 254 -7.49 -9.03 32.85
C GLY A 254 -8.62 -8.12 32.36
N ASP A 255 -8.43 -6.81 32.48
CA ASP A 255 -9.39 -5.80 32.03
C ASP A 255 -9.77 -5.96 30.55
N ARG A 256 -11.05 -5.76 30.23
CA ARG A 256 -11.60 -5.84 28.88
C ARG A 256 -12.16 -4.48 28.45
N PRO A 257 -11.94 -4.07 27.18
CA PRO A 257 -12.46 -2.82 26.67
C PRO A 257 -13.99 -2.85 26.49
N ASP A 258 -14.64 -1.72 26.75
CA ASP A 258 -16.05 -1.47 26.45
C ASP A 258 -16.38 -1.60 24.95
N ALA A 259 -15.44 -1.21 24.08
CA ALA A 259 -15.61 -1.28 22.63
C ALA A 259 -14.29 -1.58 21.92
N VAL A 260 -14.37 -2.40 20.87
CA VAL A 260 -13.25 -2.69 19.96
C VAL A 260 -13.74 -2.53 18.52
N TRP A 261 -12.94 -1.88 17.68
CA TRP A 261 -13.26 -1.70 16.27
C TRP A 261 -12.03 -1.78 15.37
N GLY A 262 -12.27 -2.09 14.11
CA GLY A 262 -11.29 -2.04 13.03
C GLY A 262 -11.32 -0.71 12.31
N TYR A 263 -10.14 -0.24 11.90
CA TYR A 263 -9.99 0.88 10.96
C TYR A 263 -9.10 0.48 9.79
N ASP A 264 -9.47 0.90 8.58
CA ASP A 264 -8.75 0.57 7.35
C ASP A 264 -8.42 1.84 6.56
N LYS A 265 -7.15 1.98 6.16
CA LYS A 265 -6.64 3.03 5.26
C LYS A 265 -6.97 4.46 5.71
N LEU A 266 -6.92 4.73 7.01
CA LEU A 266 -7.06 6.08 7.54
C LEU A 266 -5.75 6.86 7.44
N SER A 267 -5.85 8.17 7.29
CA SER A 267 -4.69 9.05 7.45
C SER A 267 -4.20 9.05 8.90
N ARG A 268 -2.97 9.49 9.14
CA ARG A 268 -2.42 9.60 10.50
C ARG A 268 -3.28 10.47 11.43
N ILE A 269 -3.92 11.50 10.89
CA ILE A 269 -4.77 12.43 11.65
C ILE A 269 -6.14 11.80 11.94
N ALA A 270 -6.68 11.02 11.00
CA ALA A 270 -7.99 10.39 11.16
C ALA A 270 -7.95 9.12 12.03
N ARG A 271 -6.78 8.52 12.28
CA ARG A 271 -6.62 7.33 13.12
C ARG A 271 -6.88 7.65 14.61
N PRO A 272 -7.57 6.78 15.39
CA PRO A 272 -8.09 5.45 15.02
C PRO A 272 -9.50 5.43 14.42
N GLY A 273 -10.06 6.58 14.03
CA GLY A 273 -11.47 6.70 13.67
C GLY A 273 -12.39 6.53 14.87
N GLU A 274 -13.69 6.43 14.60
CA GLU A 274 -14.71 6.29 15.64
C GLU A 274 -15.26 4.85 15.71
N PRO A 275 -15.66 4.36 16.90
CA PRO A 275 -16.21 3.02 17.08
C PRO A 275 -17.46 2.71 16.25
N ASP A 276 -18.18 3.76 15.84
CA ASP A 276 -19.45 3.69 15.11
C ASP A 276 -19.27 3.80 13.59
N GLU A 277 -18.09 4.26 13.14
CA GLU A 277 -17.72 4.35 11.73
C GLU A 277 -16.88 3.12 11.28
N GLY A 278 -16.25 2.43 12.22
CA GLY A 278 -15.46 1.22 12.00
C GLY A 278 -16.25 -0.10 12.09
N VAL A 279 -15.56 -1.21 11.78
CA VAL A 279 -16.12 -2.56 11.99
C VAL A 279 -16.02 -2.88 13.47
N ARG A 280 -17.13 -2.93 14.21
CA ARG A 280 -17.14 -3.39 15.60
C ARG A 280 -16.74 -4.86 15.70
N ILE A 281 -15.91 -5.18 16.69
CA ILE A 281 -15.35 -6.51 16.90
C ILE A 281 -15.62 -6.92 18.34
N VAL A 282 -15.99 -8.18 18.53
CA VAL A 282 -16.15 -8.76 19.87
C VAL A 282 -14.95 -9.69 20.13
N PRO A 283 -14.24 -9.55 21.27
CA PRO A 283 -13.21 -10.51 21.66
C PRO A 283 -13.78 -11.92 21.80
N ASN A 284 -13.01 -12.92 21.35
CA ASN A 284 -13.38 -14.32 21.58
C ASN A 284 -13.20 -14.73 23.06
N ASP A 285 -13.53 -15.98 23.39
CA ASP A 285 -13.42 -16.51 24.76
C ASP A 285 -12.01 -16.39 25.37
N ALA A 286 -10.98 -16.39 24.54
CA ALA A 286 -9.58 -16.23 24.94
C ALA A 286 -9.14 -14.75 25.05
N GLY A 287 -10.06 -13.80 24.87
CA GLY A 287 -9.79 -12.36 24.87
C GLY A 287 -9.07 -11.85 23.62
N LEU A 288 -9.05 -12.62 22.54
CA LEU A 288 -8.39 -12.27 21.28
C LEU A 288 -9.40 -11.66 20.29
N VAL A 289 -9.03 -10.52 19.73
CA VAL A 289 -9.62 -9.94 18.52
C VAL A 289 -8.61 -10.02 17.39
N SER A 290 -9.08 -10.22 16.15
CA SER A 290 -8.19 -10.28 14.99
C SER A 290 -8.85 -9.73 13.74
N MET A 291 -8.06 -9.10 12.88
CA MET A 291 -8.47 -8.62 11.56
C MET A 291 -7.43 -8.94 10.50
N THR A 292 -7.90 -9.05 9.27
CA THR A 292 -7.05 -9.15 8.08
C THR A 292 -7.40 -8.01 7.14
N PHE A 293 -6.37 -7.32 6.67
CA PHE A 293 -6.42 -6.24 5.69
C PHE A 293 -5.62 -6.65 4.46
N HIS A 294 -6.06 -6.17 3.30
CA HIS A 294 -5.42 -6.47 2.02
C HIS A 294 -5.03 -5.19 1.30
N HIS A 295 -3.88 -5.24 0.63
CA HIS A 295 -3.35 -4.12 -0.14
C HIS A 295 -3.25 -2.84 0.72
N CYS A 296 -2.43 -2.88 1.78
CA CYS A 296 -2.14 -1.72 2.63
C CYS A 296 -0.93 -0.98 2.05
N TYR A 297 -1.01 0.33 1.85
CA TYR A 297 0.04 1.13 1.20
C TYR A 297 -0.20 2.64 1.36
N GLY A 298 0.73 3.44 0.83
CA GLY A 298 0.53 4.87 0.61
C GLY A 298 0.65 5.72 1.87
N GLY A 299 1.30 5.21 2.92
CA GLY A 299 1.41 5.91 4.20
C GLY A 299 0.07 5.99 4.95
N LEU A 300 -0.92 5.19 4.57
CA LEU A 300 -2.19 5.06 5.29
C LEU A 300 -2.05 4.00 6.40
N ALA A 301 -2.91 4.11 7.41
CA ALA A 301 -2.90 3.24 8.57
C ALA A 301 -4.12 2.32 8.62
N SER A 302 -3.87 1.05 8.95
CA SER A 302 -4.90 0.05 9.24
C SER A 302 -4.59 -0.64 10.57
N GLY A 303 -5.60 -1.14 11.27
CA GLY A 303 -5.42 -1.76 12.57
C GLY A 303 -6.70 -1.98 13.37
N ILE A 304 -6.52 -2.28 14.65
CA ILE A 304 -7.58 -2.45 15.64
C ILE A 304 -7.42 -1.37 16.71
N ALA A 305 -8.52 -0.75 17.12
CA ALA A 305 -8.56 0.19 18.21
C ALA A 305 -9.62 -0.20 19.24
N TRP A 306 -9.48 0.34 20.44
CA TRP A 306 -10.40 0.05 21.53
C TRP A 306 -10.53 1.22 22.49
N ARG A 307 -11.66 1.22 23.21
CA ARG A 307 -11.95 2.12 24.31
C ARG A 307 -12.20 1.29 25.55
N TRP A 308 -11.53 1.66 26.63
CA TRP A 308 -11.66 1.02 27.93
C TRP A 308 -12.93 1.42 28.65
#